data_AF-A0A7S2CA02-F1
#
_entry.id   AF-A0A7S2CA02-F1
#
_cell.length_a   1.000
_cell.length_b   1.000
_cell.length_c   1.000
_cell.angle_alpha   90.00
_cell.angle_beta   90.00
_cell.angle_gamma   90.00
#
_symmetry.space_group_name_H-M   'P 1'
#
loop_
_entity.id
_entity.type
_entity.pdbx_description
1 polymer ?
#
loop_
_entity_poly.entity_id
_entity_poly.type
_entity_poly.pdbx_seq_one_letter_code
_entity_poly.pdbx_strand_id
1 'polypeptide(L)'
;MNQCIKNIFLITNSMMCFIAISLVGIGAYTIGMLEFGSNDLESLGIAVVFVGLAVMVIIIWGCVGTAKQENREGSCQGRPVLCFYLVCLLVVTGLQFYATIFLKNLSENLVIVEGELKSGKTNVSYIATEDYIAPKFNDYYFDTWENKQEEYPHFWGYIDDNCPDEMKSNKCNGDKYTRGCPNQDLCDDDSEAHCPYGMCRKKTVAFLNSWASPLGDYGIVITIFALVMSILSCLLICYNPHYSDSDASQIKHGHRSTRRLRVN
;
A
#
# COMPACT_ATOMS: atom_id res chain seq x y z
N MET A 1 10.60 15.29 -30.23
CA MET A 1 9.56 15.13 -29.18
C MET A 1 9.62 13.75 -28.52
N ASN A 2 9.65 12.65 -29.29
CA ASN A 2 9.66 11.28 -28.75
C ASN A 2 10.81 10.99 -27.75
N GLN A 3 12.04 11.46 -28.03
CA GLN A 3 13.19 11.22 -27.16
C GLN A 3 13.09 11.86 -25.77
N CYS A 4 12.45 13.04 -25.67
CA CYS A 4 12.26 13.71 -24.39
C CYS A 4 11.29 12.93 -23.49
N ILE A 5 10.15 12.50 -24.05
CA ILE A 5 9.16 11.67 -23.34
C ILE A 5 9.78 10.34 -22.90
N LYS A 6 10.54 9.68 -23.81
CA LYS A 6 11.28 8.45 -23.52
C LYS A 6 12.24 8.61 -22.33
N ASN A 7 13.03 9.69 -22.32
CA ASN A 7 13.98 9.96 -21.24
C ASN A 7 13.28 10.26 -19.91
N ILE A 8 12.24 11.10 -19.92
CA ILE A 8 11.45 11.40 -18.72
C ILE A 8 10.86 10.11 -18.15
N PHE A 9 10.20 9.31 -18.99
CA PHE A 9 9.58 8.06 -18.57
C PHE A 9 10.59 7.06 -17.98
N LEU A 10 11.77 6.93 -18.59
CA LEU A 10 12.81 6.02 -18.13
C LEU A 10 13.46 6.50 -16.82
N ILE A 11 13.72 7.80 -16.68
CA ILE A 11 14.24 8.39 -15.43
C ILE A 11 13.23 8.21 -14.30
N THR A 12 11.96 8.52 -14.55
CA THR A 12 10.89 8.38 -13.55
C THR A 12 10.73 6.92 -13.11
N ASN A 13 10.67 5.96 -14.03
CA ASN A 13 10.60 4.54 -13.65
C ASN A 13 11.86 4.06 -12.93
N SER A 14 13.05 4.54 -13.32
CA SER A 14 14.28 4.23 -12.60
C SER A 14 14.24 4.71 -11.14
N MET A 15 13.78 5.95 -10.91
CA MET A 15 13.57 6.47 -9.56
C MET A 15 12.56 5.65 -8.77
N MET A 16 11.43 5.27 -9.37
CA MET A 16 10.43 4.41 -8.74
C MET A 16 10.99 3.02 -8.40
N CYS A 17 11.93 2.50 -9.19
CA CYS A 17 12.59 1.22 -8.90
C CYS A 17 13.37 1.28 -7.57
N PHE A 18 14.11 2.36 -7.33
CA PHE A 18 14.82 2.55 -6.05
C PHE A 18 13.86 2.67 -4.85
N ILE A 19 12.69 3.28 -5.05
CA ILE A 19 11.63 3.33 -4.03
C ILE A 19 11.10 1.91 -3.77
N ALA A 20 10.82 1.13 -4.81
CA ALA A 20 10.35 -0.25 -4.67
C ALA A 20 11.39 -1.14 -3.95
N ILE A 21 12.68 -1.00 -4.28
CA ILE A 21 13.76 -1.71 -3.58
C ILE A 21 13.81 -1.32 -2.10
N SER A 22 13.69 -0.03 -1.79
CA SER A 22 13.63 0.44 -0.40
C SER A 22 12.44 -0.15 0.34
N LEU A 23 11.26 -0.24 -0.30
CA LEU A 23 10.07 -0.87 0.29
C LEU A 23 10.28 -2.36 0.57
N VAL A 24 10.89 -3.10 -0.37
CA VAL A 24 11.25 -4.51 -0.15
C VAL A 24 12.24 -4.65 1.00
N GLY A 25 13.23 -3.76 1.09
CA GLY A 25 14.21 -3.72 2.18
C GLY A 25 13.55 -3.46 3.54
N ILE A 26 12.62 -2.50 3.62
CA ILE A 26 11.83 -2.22 4.83
C ILE A 26 10.97 -3.43 5.19
N GLY A 27 10.27 -4.03 4.24
CA GLY A 27 9.47 -5.24 4.45
C GLY A 27 10.30 -6.41 4.99
N ALA A 28 11.44 -6.69 4.36
CA ALA A 28 12.35 -7.75 4.80
C ALA A 28 12.95 -7.46 6.18
N TYR A 29 13.32 -6.20 6.45
CA TYR A 29 13.78 -5.78 7.77
C TYR A 29 12.69 -5.95 8.82
N THR A 30 11.44 -5.60 8.52
CA THR A 30 10.32 -5.84 9.44
C THR A 30 10.16 -7.31 9.74
N ILE A 31 10.17 -8.20 8.72
CA ILE A 31 10.10 -9.65 8.95
C ILE A 31 11.24 -10.13 9.86
N GLY A 32 12.49 -9.72 9.59
CA GLY A 32 13.64 -10.13 10.39
C GLY A 32 13.67 -9.58 11.82
N MET A 33 13.11 -8.38 12.05
CA MET A 33 12.94 -7.84 13.40
C MET A 33 11.74 -8.44 14.13
N LEU A 34 10.76 -8.97 13.40
CA LEU A 34 9.51 -9.50 13.94
C LEU A 34 9.51 -11.02 14.19
N GLU A 35 10.66 -11.70 14.08
CA GLU A 35 10.85 -13.08 14.58
C GLU A 35 10.49 -13.25 16.08
N PHE A 36 10.13 -12.16 16.77
CA PHE A 36 9.78 -12.10 18.19
C PHE A 36 8.28 -11.95 18.51
N GLY A 37 7.33 -12.43 17.68
CA GLY A 37 6.15 -13.06 18.30
C GLY A 37 4.73 -12.76 17.83
N SER A 38 4.44 -12.09 16.70
CA SER A 38 3.04 -12.07 16.21
C SER A 38 2.87 -12.38 14.72
N ASN A 39 2.08 -13.43 14.44
CA ASN A 39 1.75 -13.91 13.10
C ASN A 39 1.13 -12.82 12.21
N ASP A 40 0.41 -11.86 12.82
CA ASP A 40 -0.26 -10.76 12.12
C ASP A 40 0.74 -9.73 11.58
N LEU A 41 1.79 -9.39 12.33
CA LEU A 41 2.84 -8.46 11.90
C LEU A 41 3.77 -9.09 10.86
N GLU A 42 4.07 -10.38 11.00
CA GLU A 42 4.81 -11.15 9.99
C GLU A 42 4.04 -11.18 8.66
N SER A 43 2.73 -11.45 8.71
CA SER A 43 1.85 -11.45 7.54
C SER A 43 1.84 -10.09 6.83
N LEU A 44 1.85 -8.99 7.59
CA LEU A 44 1.97 -7.64 7.04
C LEU A 44 3.33 -7.42 6.35
N GLY A 45 4.43 -7.82 7.00
CA GLY A 45 5.78 -7.73 6.42
C GLY A 45 5.89 -8.50 5.11
N ILE A 46 5.36 -9.73 5.08
CA ILE A 46 5.30 -10.57 3.88
C ILE A 46 4.49 -9.87 2.78
N ALA A 47 3.32 -9.32 3.10
CA ALA A 47 2.50 -8.60 2.14
C ALA A 47 3.24 -7.39 1.55
N VAL A 48 3.94 -6.60 2.38
CA VAL A 48 4.74 -5.45 1.93
C VAL A 48 5.86 -5.89 0.97
N VAL A 49 6.55 -7.00 1.27
CA VAL A 49 7.57 -7.55 0.38
C VAL A 49 6.97 -7.97 -0.97
N PHE A 50 5.87 -8.71 -0.97
CA PHE A 50 5.22 -9.14 -2.22
C PHE A 50 4.74 -7.95 -3.06
N VAL A 51 4.14 -6.94 -2.43
CA VAL A 51 3.72 -5.71 -3.12
C VAL A 51 4.94 -4.98 -3.69
N GLY A 52 6.02 -4.83 -2.92
CA GLY A 52 7.25 -4.20 -3.38
C GLY A 52 7.87 -4.93 -4.59
N LEU A 53 7.92 -6.26 -4.55
CA LEU A 53 8.40 -7.08 -5.66
C LEU A 53 7.51 -6.96 -6.90
N ALA A 54 6.18 -6.99 -6.74
CA ALA A 54 5.24 -6.85 -7.84
C ALA A 54 5.40 -5.47 -8.52
N VAL A 55 5.49 -4.39 -7.74
CA VAL A 55 5.73 -3.03 -8.25
C VAL A 55 7.07 -2.96 -8.98
N MET A 56 8.13 -3.55 -8.42
CA MET A 56 9.45 -3.60 -9.07
C MET A 56 9.40 -4.31 -10.43
N VAL A 57 8.73 -5.46 -10.53
CA VAL A 57 8.57 -6.19 -11.79
C VAL A 57 7.82 -5.37 -12.83
N ILE A 58 6.73 -4.70 -12.43
CA ILE A 58 5.97 -3.80 -13.32
C ILE A 58 6.88 -2.67 -13.83
N ILE A 59 7.64 -2.02 -12.95
CA ILE A 59 8.57 -0.94 -13.32
C ILE A 59 9.64 -1.43 -14.30
N ILE A 60 10.21 -2.62 -14.07
CA ILE A 60 11.20 -3.23 -14.97
C ILE A 60 10.58 -3.47 -16.35
N TRP A 61 9.34 -3.96 -16.43
CA TRP A 61 8.64 -4.10 -17.72
C TRP A 61 8.42 -2.76 -18.41
N GLY A 62 8.09 -1.70 -17.67
CA GLY A 62 8.02 -0.33 -18.21
C GLY A 62 9.35 0.09 -18.85
N CYS A 63 10.46 -0.04 -18.12
CA CYS A 63 11.80 0.27 -18.60
C CYS A 63 12.19 -0.56 -19.84
N VAL A 64 11.97 -1.88 -19.81
CA VAL A 64 12.28 -2.78 -20.94
C VAL A 64 11.42 -2.46 -22.16
N GLY A 65 10.13 -2.20 -21.97
CA GLY A 65 9.20 -1.84 -23.04
C GLY A 65 9.64 -0.56 -23.76
N THR A 66 10.03 0.46 -22.99
CA THR A 66 10.54 1.73 -23.52
C THR A 66 11.92 1.59 -24.17
N ALA A 67 12.83 0.80 -23.59
CA ALA A 67 14.15 0.57 -24.16
C ALA A 67 14.08 -0.19 -25.50
N LYS A 68 13.21 -1.22 -25.59
CA LYS A 68 13.03 -2.05 -26.78
C LYS A 68 11.99 -1.52 -27.76
N GLN A 69 11.52 -0.28 -27.59
CA GLN A 69 10.50 0.31 -28.45
C GLN A 69 10.90 0.40 -29.93
N GLU A 70 12.20 0.42 -30.21
CA GLU A 70 12.78 0.45 -31.56
C GLU A 70 12.96 -0.95 -32.18
N ASN A 71 12.97 -2.01 -31.35
CA ASN A 71 13.18 -3.39 -31.82
C ASN A 71 11.87 -4.00 -32.35
N ARG A 72 11.92 -4.42 -33.61
CA ARG A 72 10.75 -4.89 -34.40
C ARG A 72 10.59 -6.40 -34.43
N GLU A 73 11.65 -7.15 -34.19
CA GLU A 73 11.67 -8.60 -34.38
C GLU A 73 11.91 -9.31 -33.04
N GLY A 74 11.29 -10.48 -32.88
CA GLY A 74 11.40 -11.33 -31.69
C GLY A 74 10.18 -11.35 -30.77
N SER A 75 10.16 -12.28 -29.81
CA SER A 75 9.02 -12.50 -28.90
C SER A 75 8.86 -11.41 -27.82
N CYS A 76 9.83 -10.50 -27.68
CA CYS A 76 9.81 -9.41 -26.69
C CYS A 76 9.93 -8.05 -27.38
N GLN A 77 9.03 -7.76 -28.31
CA GLN A 77 8.88 -6.43 -28.91
C GLN A 77 8.51 -5.41 -27.82
N GLY A 78 9.00 -4.17 -27.94
CA GLY A 78 8.76 -3.13 -26.93
C GLY A 78 7.28 -2.77 -26.76
N ARG A 79 6.50 -2.75 -27.85
CA ARG A 79 5.08 -2.32 -27.82
C ARG A 79 4.17 -3.28 -27.03
N PRO A 80 4.16 -4.61 -27.26
CA PRO A 80 3.39 -5.53 -26.43
C PRO A 80 3.75 -5.45 -24.94
N VAL A 81 5.04 -5.32 -24.61
CA VAL A 81 5.51 -5.17 -23.22
C VAL A 81 4.99 -3.87 -22.60
N LEU A 82 5.03 -2.76 -23.35
CA LEU A 82 4.53 -1.47 -22.89
C LEU A 82 2.99 -1.45 -22.74
N CYS A 83 2.26 -2.15 -23.61
CA CYS A 83 0.81 -2.35 -23.46
C CYS A 83 0.47 -3.15 -22.21
N PHE A 84 1.21 -4.23 -21.94
CA PHE A 84 1.03 -5.03 -20.73
C PHE A 84 1.35 -4.21 -19.46
N TYR A 85 2.45 -3.46 -19.48
CA TYR A 85 2.78 -2.50 -18.43
C TYR A 85 1.64 -1.50 -18.17
N LEU A 86 1.06 -0.92 -19.22
CA LEU A 86 -0.06 0.02 -19.08
C LEU A 86 -1.29 -0.63 -18.43
N VAL A 87 -1.63 -1.86 -18.82
CA VAL A 87 -2.75 -2.60 -18.20
C VAL A 87 -2.48 -2.84 -16.71
N CYS A 88 -1.28 -3.32 -16.36
CA CYS A 88 -0.88 -3.49 -14.96
C CYS A 88 -0.94 -2.18 -14.18
N LEU A 89 -0.45 -1.09 -14.77
CA LEU A 89 -0.45 0.23 -14.14
C LEU A 89 -1.88 0.73 -13.88
N LEU A 90 -2.81 0.52 -14.83
CA LEU A 90 -4.22 0.88 -14.64
C LEU A 90 -4.89 0.05 -13.54
N VAL A 91 -4.61 -1.25 -13.47
CA VAL A 91 -5.13 -2.12 -12.39
C VAL A 91 -4.62 -1.65 -11.02
N VAL A 92 -3.31 -1.42 -10.91
CA VAL A 92 -2.69 -0.92 -9.66
C VAL A 92 -3.25 0.46 -9.30
N THR A 93 -3.43 1.35 -10.27
CA THR A 93 -4.02 2.68 -10.05
C THR A 93 -5.46 2.57 -9.55
N GLY A 94 -6.26 1.66 -10.10
CA GLY A 94 -7.63 1.41 -9.64
C GLY A 94 -7.68 0.88 -8.21
N LEU A 95 -6.83 -0.08 -7.85
CA LEU A 95 -6.70 -0.59 -6.49
C LEU A 95 -6.24 0.50 -5.52
N GLN A 96 -5.25 1.30 -5.91
CA GLN A 96 -4.74 2.44 -5.13
C GLN A 96 -5.82 3.50 -4.89
N PHE A 97 -6.60 3.82 -5.92
CA PHE A 97 -7.71 4.77 -5.81
C PHE A 97 -8.78 4.28 -4.84
N TYR A 98 -9.15 2.99 -4.92
CA TYR A 98 -10.08 2.37 -3.97
C TYR A 98 -9.55 2.42 -2.54
N ALA A 99 -8.29 2.04 -2.32
CA ALA A 99 -7.65 2.09 -1.01
C ALA A 99 -7.59 3.53 -0.45
N THR A 100 -7.34 4.51 -1.31
CA THR A 100 -7.30 5.93 -0.95
C THR A 100 -8.66 6.43 -0.50
N ILE A 101 -9.73 6.09 -1.22
CA ILE A 101 -11.11 6.42 -0.82
C ILE A 101 -11.44 5.77 0.53
N PHE A 102 -11.10 4.49 0.70
CA PHE A 102 -11.31 3.78 1.95
C PHE A 102 -10.61 4.48 3.13
N LEU A 103 -9.34 4.85 2.98
CA LEU A 103 -8.58 5.57 4.02
C LEU A 103 -9.16 6.95 4.35
N LYS A 104 -9.64 7.68 3.34
CA LYS A 104 -10.30 8.97 3.56
C LYS A 104 -11.61 8.83 4.32
N ASN A 105 -12.47 7.89 3.91
CA ASN A 105 -13.70 7.60 4.62
C ASN A 105 -13.44 7.13 6.05
N LEU A 106 -12.42 6.29 6.25
CA LEU A 106 -11.98 5.86 7.58
C LEU A 106 -11.55 7.05 8.44
N SER A 107 -10.69 7.93 7.92
CA SER A 107 -10.24 9.11 8.65
C SER A 107 -11.40 10.05 9.02
N GLU A 108 -12.33 10.31 8.10
CA GLU A 108 -13.53 11.12 8.38
C GLU A 108 -14.38 10.52 9.51
N ASN A 109 -14.63 9.21 9.46
CA ASN A 109 -15.35 8.51 10.52
C ASN A 109 -14.62 8.55 11.86
N LEU A 110 -13.29 8.34 11.87
CA LEU A 110 -12.48 8.42 13.09
C LEU A 110 -12.49 9.83 13.69
N VAL A 111 -12.48 10.89 12.87
CA VAL A 111 -12.59 12.28 13.35
C VAL A 111 -13.92 12.51 14.06
N ILE A 112 -15.02 11.97 13.52
CA ILE A 112 -16.35 12.07 14.14
C ILE A 112 -16.34 11.34 15.49
N VAL A 113 -15.91 10.08 15.52
CA VAL A 113 -15.84 9.26 16.74
C VAL A 113 -14.94 9.92 17.79
N GLU A 114 -13.76 10.41 17.39
CA GLU A 114 -12.83 11.10 18.28
C GLU A 114 -13.46 12.37 18.88
N GLY A 115 -14.19 13.14 18.06
CA GLY A 115 -14.92 14.33 18.51
C GLY A 115 -16.00 13.99 19.53
N GLU A 116 -16.77 12.92 19.31
CA GLU A 116 -17.80 12.46 20.24
C GLU A 116 -17.20 11.95 21.56
N LEU A 117 -16.14 11.15 21.51
CA LEU A 117 -15.43 10.67 22.69
C LEU A 117 -14.77 11.82 23.47
N LYS A 118 -14.27 12.86 22.78
CA LYS A 118 -13.76 14.08 23.42
C LYS A 118 -14.86 14.89 24.11
N SER A 119 -16.09 14.85 23.61
CA SER A 119 -17.24 15.51 24.23
C SER A 119 -17.79 14.79 25.48
N GLY A 120 -17.23 13.62 25.83
CA GLY A 120 -17.63 12.84 27.00
C GLY A 120 -18.83 11.91 26.75
N LYS A 121 -19.25 11.72 25.50
CA LYS A 121 -20.24 10.68 25.16
C LYS A 121 -19.62 9.31 25.40
N THR A 122 -20.27 8.50 26.24
CA THR A 122 -19.84 7.12 26.54
C THR A 122 -20.45 6.10 25.58
N ASN A 123 -21.59 6.40 24.96
CA ASN A 123 -22.34 5.48 24.11
C ASN A 123 -22.17 5.87 22.63
N VAL A 124 -20.95 5.79 22.12
CA VAL A 124 -20.65 6.00 20.70
C VAL A 124 -20.56 4.63 20.04
N SER A 125 -21.37 4.34 19.02
CA SER A 125 -21.30 3.06 18.30
C SER A 125 -19.90 2.84 17.71
N TYR A 126 -19.45 1.60 17.65
CA TYR A 126 -18.26 1.24 16.89
C TYR A 126 -18.53 1.44 15.40
N ILE A 127 -17.50 1.89 14.69
CA ILE A 127 -17.51 1.85 13.22
C ILE A 127 -17.01 0.48 12.76
N ALA A 128 -17.32 0.08 11.52
CA ALA A 128 -16.98 -1.25 11.00
C ALA A 128 -15.48 -1.64 11.15
N THR A 129 -14.57 -0.67 11.11
CA THR A 129 -13.15 -0.91 11.36
C THR A 129 -12.84 -1.15 12.83
N GLU A 130 -13.53 -0.47 13.74
CA GLU A 130 -13.43 -0.74 15.19
C GLU A 130 -14.02 -2.11 15.52
N ASP A 131 -15.15 -2.50 14.91
CA ASP A 131 -15.74 -3.84 15.09
C ASP A 131 -14.76 -4.96 14.74
N TYR A 132 -13.83 -4.71 13.81
CA TYR A 132 -12.78 -5.66 13.44
C TYR A 132 -11.56 -5.60 14.36
N ILE A 133 -11.16 -4.40 14.80
CA ILE A 133 -9.94 -4.19 15.60
C ILE A 133 -10.18 -4.49 17.08
N ALA A 134 -11.33 -4.12 17.63
CA ALA A 134 -11.66 -4.25 19.04
C ALA A 134 -11.50 -5.68 19.58
N PRO A 135 -12.10 -6.73 18.96
CA PRO A 135 -11.93 -8.10 19.46
C PRO A 135 -10.46 -8.53 19.43
N LYS A 136 -9.74 -8.27 18.33
CA LYS A 136 -8.31 -8.58 18.22
C LYS A 136 -7.46 -7.89 19.28
N PHE A 137 -7.75 -6.62 19.56
CA PHE A 137 -7.04 -5.86 20.58
C PHE A 137 -7.31 -6.41 21.98
N ASN A 138 -8.56 -6.76 22.27
CA ASN A 138 -8.96 -7.36 23.54
C ASN A 138 -8.27 -8.71 23.75
N ASP A 139 -8.35 -9.60 22.75
CA ASP A 139 -7.71 -10.92 22.77
C ASP A 139 -6.21 -10.78 22.98
N TYR A 140 -5.56 -9.89 22.21
CA TYR A 140 -4.12 -9.68 22.31
C TYR A 140 -3.69 -9.11 23.67
N TYR A 141 -4.51 -8.25 24.28
CA TYR A 141 -4.24 -7.76 25.63
C TYR A 141 -4.33 -8.90 26.65
N PHE A 142 -5.42 -9.69 26.63
CA PHE A 142 -5.64 -10.80 27.56
C PHE A 142 -4.72 -12.01 27.33
N ASP A 143 -4.17 -12.17 26.12
CA ASP A 143 -3.19 -13.22 25.84
C ASP A 143 -1.78 -12.88 26.33
N THR A 144 -1.49 -11.59 26.50
CA THR A 144 -0.12 -11.09 26.75
C THR A 144 0.08 -10.45 28.14
N TRP A 145 -0.99 -10.15 28.87
CA TRP A 145 -0.89 -9.47 30.18
C TRP A 145 -0.26 -10.32 31.28
N GLU A 146 -0.42 -11.64 31.24
CA GLU A 146 0.14 -12.57 32.22
C GLU A 146 1.55 -13.02 31.78
N ASN A 147 2.58 -12.35 32.30
CA ASN A 147 4.00 -12.71 32.19
C ASN A 147 4.63 -12.70 30.79
N LYS A 148 3.91 -12.31 29.73
CA LYS A 148 4.46 -12.19 28.37
C LYS A 148 4.72 -10.75 27.93
N GLN A 149 4.59 -9.77 28.82
CA GLN A 149 4.70 -8.35 28.46
C GLN A 149 6.07 -8.01 27.85
N GLU A 150 7.14 -8.65 28.34
CA GLU A 150 8.51 -8.48 27.82
C GLU A 150 8.70 -9.06 26.41
N GLU A 151 7.90 -10.06 26.01
CA GLU A 151 7.90 -10.61 24.65
C GLU A 151 7.23 -9.67 23.64
N TYR A 152 6.35 -8.78 24.11
CA TYR A 152 5.57 -7.87 23.27
C TYR A 152 5.82 -6.39 23.61
N PRO A 153 7.08 -5.92 23.58
CA PRO A 153 7.46 -4.60 24.08
C PRO A 153 6.81 -3.45 23.29
N HIS A 154 6.50 -3.66 22.01
CA HIS A 154 5.85 -2.66 21.18
C HIS A 154 4.37 -2.46 21.52
N PHE A 155 3.65 -3.55 21.80
CA PHE A 155 2.25 -3.48 22.18
C PHE A 155 2.12 -2.89 23.59
N TRP A 156 2.86 -3.42 24.56
CA TRP A 156 2.83 -2.90 25.94
C TRP A 156 3.39 -1.49 26.06
N GLY A 157 4.43 -1.15 25.28
CA GLY A 157 4.88 0.24 25.16
C GLY A 157 3.80 1.17 24.66
N TYR A 158 3.02 0.76 23.65
CA TYR A 158 1.86 1.53 23.20
C TYR A 158 0.81 1.70 24.30
N ILE A 159 0.46 0.62 25.02
CA ILE A 159 -0.50 0.66 26.14
C ILE A 159 -0.03 1.64 27.22
N ASP A 160 1.23 1.53 27.63
CA ASP A 160 1.82 2.33 28.71
C ASP A 160 1.90 3.82 28.37
N ASP A 161 2.17 4.14 27.10
CA ASP A 161 2.29 5.51 26.62
C ASP A 161 0.92 6.17 26.33
N ASN A 162 -0.07 5.39 25.89
CA ASN A 162 -1.29 5.95 25.30
C ASN A 162 -2.56 5.65 26.09
N CYS A 163 -2.66 4.51 26.79
CA CYS A 163 -3.88 4.09 27.46
C CYS A 163 -3.98 4.65 28.91
N PRO A 164 -5.17 4.58 29.54
CA PRO A 164 -5.36 4.96 30.94
C PRO A 164 -4.43 4.21 31.88
N ASP A 165 -4.11 4.82 33.03
CA ASP A 165 -3.16 4.24 33.98
C ASP A 165 -3.61 2.87 34.50
N GLU A 166 -4.92 2.62 34.53
CA GLU A 166 -5.55 1.38 34.93
C GLU A 166 -5.35 0.23 33.94
N MET A 167 -4.70 0.45 32.79
CA MET A 167 -4.38 -0.62 31.83
C MET A 167 -2.89 -0.94 31.76
N LYS A 168 -2.05 -0.11 32.39
CA LYS A 168 -0.60 -0.13 32.21
C LYS A 168 0.02 -1.40 32.79
N SER A 169 1.11 -1.82 32.17
CA SER A 169 1.92 -3.00 32.53
C SER A 169 2.24 -3.06 34.03
N ASN A 170 2.53 -1.91 34.64
CA ASN A 170 2.91 -1.81 36.05
C ASN A 170 1.73 -1.88 37.04
N LYS A 171 0.48 -1.73 36.58
CA LYS A 171 -0.73 -1.79 37.41
C LYS A 171 -1.59 -3.02 37.15
N CYS A 172 -1.50 -3.59 35.96
CA CYS A 172 -2.28 -4.75 35.53
C CYS A 172 -1.33 -5.79 34.95
N ASN A 173 -0.92 -6.70 35.81
CA ASN A 173 -0.14 -7.88 35.45
C ASN A 173 -0.54 -9.06 36.35
N GLY A 174 -0.03 -10.25 36.05
CA GLY A 174 -0.36 -11.48 36.80
C GLY A 174 -0.13 -11.38 38.31
N ASP A 175 0.83 -10.55 38.75
CA ASP A 175 1.17 -10.37 40.18
C ASP A 175 0.39 -9.23 40.86
N LYS A 176 -0.12 -8.28 40.08
CA LYS A 176 -0.78 -7.05 40.54
C LYS A 176 -2.03 -6.81 39.70
N TYR A 177 -3.14 -7.32 40.20
CA TYR A 177 -4.46 -7.00 39.65
C TYR A 177 -5.13 -5.93 40.52
N THR A 178 -5.13 -4.69 40.04
CA THR A 178 -5.73 -3.56 40.75
C THR A 178 -7.20 -3.38 40.37
N ARG A 179 -8.03 -2.84 41.27
CA ARG A 179 -9.41 -2.47 40.95
C ARG A 179 -9.40 -1.42 39.82
N GLY A 180 -9.90 -1.77 38.64
CA GLY A 180 -9.87 -0.92 37.44
C GLY A 180 -9.20 -1.56 36.23
N CYS A 181 -8.47 -2.66 36.40
CA CYS A 181 -7.93 -3.43 35.27
C CYS A 181 -9.06 -3.97 34.38
N PRO A 182 -8.82 -4.10 33.06
CA PRO A 182 -9.73 -4.81 32.17
C PRO A 182 -10.00 -6.22 32.68
N ASN A 183 -11.25 -6.66 32.58
CA ASN A 183 -11.69 -7.97 33.07
C ASN A 183 -12.30 -8.75 31.90
N GLN A 184 -11.76 -9.95 31.65
CA GLN A 184 -12.17 -10.77 30.51
C GLN A 184 -13.63 -11.21 30.63
N ASP A 185 -14.05 -11.74 31.78
CA ASP A 185 -15.42 -12.21 31.99
C ASP A 185 -16.46 -11.09 31.74
N LEU A 186 -16.20 -9.88 32.26
CA LEU A 186 -17.08 -8.72 32.04
C LEU A 186 -17.03 -8.20 30.60
N CYS A 187 -15.89 -8.34 29.92
CA CYS A 187 -15.76 -7.97 28.52
C CYS A 187 -16.54 -8.93 27.62
N ASP A 188 -16.52 -10.23 27.92
CA ASP A 188 -17.25 -11.27 27.20
C ASP A 188 -18.77 -11.15 27.38
N ASP A 189 -19.24 -10.57 28.50
CA ASP A 189 -20.64 -10.21 28.76
C ASP A 189 -21.10 -8.92 28.04
N ASP A 190 -20.45 -8.54 26.94
CA ASP A 190 -20.71 -7.33 26.12
C ASP A 190 -20.57 -6.00 26.89
N SER A 191 -19.81 -5.98 27.99
CA SER A 191 -19.49 -4.73 28.67
C SER A 191 -18.25 -4.06 28.07
N GLU A 192 -18.45 -3.32 26.97
CA GLU A 192 -17.38 -2.58 26.28
C GLU A 192 -16.53 -1.71 27.23
N ALA A 193 -17.11 -1.18 28.29
CA ALA A 193 -16.42 -0.35 29.28
C ALA A 193 -15.37 -1.12 30.10
N HIS A 194 -15.47 -2.44 30.17
CA HIS A 194 -14.51 -3.33 30.85
C HIS A 194 -13.51 -3.97 29.89
N CYS A 195 -13.71 -3.79 28.58
CA CYS A 195 -12.80 -4.30 27.56
C CYS A 195 -11.56 -3.38 27.40
N PRO A 196 -10.37 -3.96 27.17
CA PRO A 196 -9.14 -3.21 26.91
C PRO A 196 -9.31 -2.16 25.80
N TYR A 197 -9.92 -2.54 24.68
CA TYR A 197 -10.15 -1.62 23.57
C TYR A 197 -11.07 -0.47 23.98
N GLY A 198 -12.21 -0.74 24.63
CA GLY A 198 -13.14 0.30 25.07
C GLY A 198 -12.50 1.32 26.02
N MET A 199 -11.68 0.85 26.97
CA MET A 199 -10.93 1.70 27.87
C MET A 199 -9.87 2.56 27.15
N CYS A 200 -9.17 2.00 26.15
CA CYS A 200 -8.14 2.72 25.38
C CYS A 200 -8.68 3.43 24.12
N ARG A 201 -9.96 3.26 23.79
CA ARG A 201 -10.56 3.56 22.48
C ARG A 201 -10.24 4.95 21.98
N LYS A 202 -10.40 5.97 22.83
CA LYS A 202 -10.13 7.38 22.47
C LYS A 202 -8.72 7.58 21.91
N LYS A 203 -7.74 6.91 22.49
CA LYS A 203 -6.32 7.04 22.16
C LYS A 203 -5.97 6.17 20.96
N THR A 204 -6.59 5.00 20.84
CA THR A 204 -6.50 4.14 19.66
C THR A 204 -7.11 4.79 18.42
N VAL A 205 -8.30 5.37 18.52
CA VAL A 205 -8.95 6.13 17.43
C VAL A 205 -8.08 7.31 16.99
N ALA A 206 -7.55 8.09 17.94
CA ALA A 206 -6.67 9.22 17.63
C ALA A 206 -5.37 8.76 16.94
N PHE A 207 -4.77 7.66 17.42
CA PHE A 207 -3.60 7.05 16.81
C PHE A 207 -3.90 6.58 15.39
N LEU A 208 -4.97 5.82 15.17
CA LEU A 208 -5.39 5.36 13.85
C LEU A 208 -5.63 6.53 12.89
N ASN A 209 -6.29 7.59 13.36
CA ASN A 209 -6.55 8.79 12.55
C ASN A 209 -5.24 9.51 12.16
N SER A 210 -4.26 9.56 13.07
CA SER A 210 -2.96 10.18 12.81
C SER A 210 -2.17 9.51 11.68
N TRP A 211 -2.46 8.23 11.40
CA TRP A 211 -1.91 7.49 10.27
C TRP A 211 -2.82 7.51 9.03
N ALA A 212 -4.12 7.26 9.22
CA ALA A 212 -5.08 7.15 8.12
C ALA A 212 -5.19 8.45 7.32
N SER A 213 -5.21 9.60 8.00
CA SER A 213 -5.34 10.92 7.37
C SER A 213 -4.19 11.23 6.39
N PRO A 214 -2.91 11.23 6.83
CA PRO A 214 -1.80 11.51 5.92
C PRO A 214 -1.65 10.43 4.85
N LEU A 215 -1.86 9.14 5.16
CA LEU A 215 -1.81 8.08 4.15
C LEU A 215 -2.87 8.28 3.06
N GLY A 216 -4.07 8.74 3.42
CA GLY A 216 -5.09 9.14 2.46
C GLY A 216 -4.64 10.30 1.57
N ASP A 217 -4.00 11.34 2.12
CA ASP A 217 -3.48 12.46 1.33
C ASP A 217 -2.36 12.03 0.36
N TYR A 218 -1.40 11.25 0.86
CA TYR A 218 -0.34 10.68 0.02
C TYR A 218 -0.92 9.77 -1.07
N GLY A 219 -1.95 8.99 -0.77
CA GLY A 219 -2.64 8.13 -1.73
C GLY A 219 -3.21 8.88 -2.93
N ILE A 220 -3.72 10.10 -2.72
CA ILE A 220 -4.21 10.97 -3.82
C ILE A 220 -3.06 11.39 -4.72
N VAL A 221 -1.94 11.83 -4.15
CA VAL A 221 -0.74 12.25 -4.91
C VAL A 221 -0.20 11.09 -5.74
N ILE A 222 -0.09 9.91 -5.15
CA ILE A 222 0.36 8.69 -5.84
C ILE A 222 -0.59 8.32 -6.99
N THR A 223 -1.90 8.44 -6.77
CA THR A 223 -2.91 8.16 -7.82
C THR A 223 -2.77 9.11 -9.00
N ILE A 224 -2.64 10.42 -8.74
CA ILE A 224 -2.44 11.43 -9.80
C ILE A 224 -1.15 11.13 -10.57
N PHE A 225 -0.07 10.83 -9.85
CA PHE A 225 1.20 10.47 -10.46
C PHE A 225 1.07 9.22 -11.36
N ALA A 226 0.40 8.18 -10.90
CA ALA A 226 0.17 6.96 -11.68
C ALA A 226 -0.69 7.20 -12.94
N LEU A 227 -1.67 8.12 -12.86
CA LEU A 227 -2.44 8.58 -14.03
C LEU A 227 -1.56 9.31 -15.05
N VAL A 228 -0.66 10.20 -14.59
CA VAL A 228 0.31 10.87 -15.48
C VAL A 228 1.21 9.84 -16.16
N MET A 229 1.70 8.84 -15.42
CA MET A 229 2.51 7.75 -15.99
C MET A 229 1.71 6.90 -17.00
N SER A 230 0.42 6.69 -16.77
CA SER A 230 -0.48 5.99 -17.70
C SER A 230 -0.65 6.78 -19.00
N ILE A 231 -0.84 8.10 -18.91
CA ILE A 231 -0.93 8.99 -20.07
C ILE A 231 0.39 8.98 -20.85
N LEU A 232 1.53 9.13 -20.17
CA LEU A 232 2.86 9.08 -20.82
C LEU A 232 3.09 7.74 -21.52
N SER A 233 2.67 6.63 -20.91
CA SER A 233 2.75 5.30 -21.53
C SER A 233 1.89 5.21 -22.79
N CYS A 234 0.65 5.70 -22.72
CA CYS A 234 -0.24 5.76 -23.87
C CYS A 234 0.35 6.61 -25.01
N LEU A 235 0.92 7.78 -24.68
CA LEU A 235 1.61 8.62 -25.64
C LEU A 235 2.80 7.90 -26.27
N LEU A 236 3.62 7.18 -25.51
CA LEU A 236 4.72 6.37 -26.04
C LEU A 236 4.22 5.27 -26.98
N ILE A 237 3.12 4.59 -26.63
CA ILE A 237 2.52 3.55 -27.49
C ILE A 237 2.01 4.16 -28.81
N CYS A 238 1.29 5.29 -28.74
CA CYS A 238 0.60 5.90 -29.87
C CYS A 238 1.51 6.73 -30.78
N TYR A 239 2.47 7.47 -30.22
CA TYR A 239 3.38 8.35 -30.95
C TYR A 239 4.69 7.68 -31.34
N ASN A 240 4.84 6.37 -31.19
CA ASN A 240 5.94 5.66 -31.84
C ASN A 240 5.68 5.74 -33.35
N PRO A 241 6.42 6.56 -34.13
CA PRO A 241 6.12 6.72 -35.53
C PRO A 241 6.31 5.36 -36.20
N HIS A 242 5.20 4.71 -36.52
CA HIS A 242 5.15 3.77 -37.63
C HIS A 242 5.51 4.60 -38.86
N TYR A 243 6.80 4.69 -39.17
CA TYR A 243 7.29 4.73 -40.54
C TYR A 243 6.35 5.44 -41.54
N SER A 244 6.37 6.77 -41.59
CA SER A 244 5.71 7.47 -42.69
C SER A 244 6.65 7.68 -43.89
N ASP A 245 7.97 7.73 -43.70
CA ASP A 245 8.86 8.17 -44.79
C ASP A 245 9.87 7.11 -45.28
N SER A 246 10.39 6.23 -44.42
CA SER A 246 11.41 5.22 -44.82
C SER A 246 10.83 3.92 -45.40
N ASP A 247 9.62 3.50 -45.02
CA ASP A 247 8.98 2.26 -45.52
C ASP A 247 8.17 2.62 -46.78
N ALA A 248 7.62 3.84 -46.84
CA ALA A 248 7.03 4.36 -48.07
C ALA A 248 8.08 4.46 -49.21
N SER A 249 9.34 4.78 -48.88
CA SER A 249 10.45 4.77 -49.86
C SER A 249 10.93 3.36 -50.20
N GLN A 250 10.97 2.43 -49.25
CA GLN A 250 11.31 1.02 -49.53
C GLN A 250 10.23 0.28 -50.35
N ILE A 251 8.94 0.54 -50.11
CA ILE A 251 7.83 0.00 -50.92
C ILE A 251 7.88 0.59 -52.34
N LYS A 252 8.20 1.88 -52.49
CA LYS A 252 8.41 2.51 -53.82
C LYS A 252 9.60 1.90 -54.58
N HIS A 253 10.69 1.55 -53.89
CA HIS A 253 11.84 0.89 -54.53
C HIS A 253 11.59 -0.59 -54.86
N GLY A 254 10.89 -1.32 -53.99
CA GLY A 254 10.48 -2.71 -54.24
C GLY A 254 9.59 -2.84 -55.48
N HIS A 255 8.56 -1.99 -55.61
CA HIS A 255 7.67 -2.00 -56.77
C HIS A 255 8.35 -1.64 -58.10
N ARG A 256 9.43 -0.83 -58.08
CA ARG A 256 10.21 -0.50 -59.29
C ARG A 256 11.08 -1.66 -59.76
N SER A 257 11.56 -2.50 -58.85
CA SER A 257 12.40 -3.66 -59.19
C SER A 257 11.58 -4.80 -59.81
N THR A 258 10.38 -5.07 -59.29
CA THR A 258 9.51 -6.16 -59.80
C THR A 258 8.90 -5.85 -61.17
N ARG A 259 8.73 -4.57 -61.54
CA ARG A 259 8.24 -4.20 -62.89
C ARG A 259 9.28 -4.39 -64.00
N ARG A 260 10.58 -4.43 -63.69
CA ARG A 260 11.62 -4.68 -64.70
C ARG A 260 11.80 -6.15 -65.06
N LEU A 261 11.31 -7.08 -64.23
CA LEU A 261 11.46 -8.53 -64.45
C LEU A 261 10.28 -9.17 -65.22
N ARG A 262 9.28 -8.39 -65.63
CA ARG A 262 8.15 -8.87 -66.48
C ARG A 262 8.22 -8.45 -67.94
N VAL A 263 9.32 -7.83 -68.35
CA VAL A 263 9.57 -7.43 -69.73
C VAL A 263 10.83 -8.16 -70.20
N ASN A 264 10.71 -9.46 -70.41
CA ASN A 264 11.56 -10.30 -71.25
C ASN A 264 10.86 -11.64 -71.44
#